data_AF-A0A930P5H3-F1
#
_entry.id   AF-A0A930P5H3-F1
#
_cell.length_a   1.000
_cell.length_b   1.000
_cell.length_c   1.000
_cell.angle_alpha   90.00
_cell.angle_beta   90.00
_cell.angle_gamma   90.00
#
_symmetry.space_group_name_H-M   'P 1'
#
loop_
_entity.id
_entity.type
_entity.pdbx_description
1 polymer ?
#
loop_
_entity_poly.entity_id
_entity_poly.type
_entity_poly.pdbx_seq_one_letter_code
_entity_poly.pdbx_strand_id
1 'polypeptide(L)'
;MRMRRIFILGAFLCVTSLMKAQLYAPTLDDLDKVLAASGQYDKQFEHNIEKVKKQFHAAKTKQKRYELTDKLFNLYISYSVDSAIVYAEKKLQLAKQMNNKRDIGDAKLNLAYLFIKGGQLKDASDLVESIQRDELVPSLSFYYFSTRKTLYDNLADAALTPWQRKQYTQLAEVCNDSIVDHGTRVDIWSRAEKFVNHHQDEQAKQILLEAYAKLKPYDRQMGFVAYSLAEIYRRQKEADEQKKFLIAAAISDIHNSVKEYLALQELATLLFEEGDNKRAYAYMGRALDDAVFCNARQRTIAMADVWPVIQKSHERESASRTLWLTIGLILISLLSVFLIVMIFYINRRLKELKETRKLLSTTNEQLKESNHIKDEYITRFLNQCSMYIDKLDTYRKHIYRLFSAGKRAELMETLKSQEFVDRELESFYANFDETFLGLFPDFVEDFNALLKPDEQIIPKQSRRLSTDLRIFALIRLGVKENELICSFLRCSKATVYAYRSRVRLKSLCPDKFDEQVMRL
;
A
#
# COMPACT_ATOMS: atom_id res chain seq x y z
N MET A 1 -76.68 -6.92 -23.64
CA MET A 1 -76.34 -6.20 -22.38
C MET A 1 -75.87 -7.17 -21.28
N ARG A 2 -74.86 -8.01 -21.54
CA ARG A 2 -74.44 -9.10 -20.62
C ARG A 2 -72.92 -9.34 -20.50
N MET A 3 -72.08 -8.46 -21.05
CA MET A 3 -70.61 -8.62 -21.05
C MET A 3 -69.83 -7.52 -20.30
N ARG A 4 -70.50 -6.61 -19.59
CA ARG A 4 -69.85 -5.51 -18.86
C ARG A 4 -69.86 -5.66 -17.32
N ARG A 5 -70.47 -6.72 -16.79
CA ARG A 5 -70.56 -6.97 -15.32
C ARG A 5 -69.56 -8.00 -14.78
N ILE A 6 -68.85 -8.74 -15.63
CA ILE A 6 -67.87 -9.76 -15.19
C ILE A 6 -66.47 -9.14 -14.94
N PHE A 7 -66.15 -8.02 -15.60
CA PHE A 7 -64.86 -7.33 -15.39
C PHE A 7 -64.77 -6.52 -14.09
N ILE A 8 -65.89 -6.27 -13.41
CA ILE A 8 -65.89 -5.53 -12.13
C ILE A 8 -65.86 -6.48 -10.92
N LEU A 9 -66.27 -7.75 -11.08
CA LEU A 9 -66.06 -8.77 -10.03
C LEU A 9 -64.65 -9.37 -10.04
N GLY A 10 -63.97 -9.40 -11.20
CA GLY A 10 -62.57 -9.88 -11.30
C GLY A 10 -61.53 -8.89 -10.78
N ALA A 11 -61.86 -7.60 -10.68
CA ALA A 11 -60.96 -6.57 -10.17
C ALA A 11 -61.07 -6.33 -8.65
N PHE A 12 -62.13 -6.84 -8.01
CA PHE A 12 -62.32 -6.74 -6.55
C PHE A 12 -61.77 -7.96 -5.77
N LEU A 13 -61.39 -9.03 -6.48
CA LEU A 13 -60.77 -10.24 -5.90
C LEU A 13 -59.24 -10.20 -5.89
N CYS A 14 -58.60 -9.16 -6.42
CA CYS A 14 -57.14 -9.02 -6.49
C CYS A 14 -56.58 -7.83 -5.68
N VAL A 15 -57.41 -7.13 -4.89
CA VAL A 15 -56.98 -6.04 -3.98
C VAL A 15 -57.46 -6.30 -2.56
N THR A 16 -57.40 -7.56 -2.12
CA THR A 16 -57.09 -7.85 -0.72
C THR A 16 -55.63 -8.27 -0.67
N SER A 17 -54.75 -7.36 -1.09
CA SER A 17 -53.42 -7.35 -0.49
C SER A 17 -53.66 -7.17 1.00
N LEU A 18 -53.54 -8.28 1.75
CA LEU A 18 -53.27 -8.20 3.16
C LEU A 18 -52.15 -7.16 3.30
N MET A 19 -52.45 -5.99 3.85
CA MET A 19 -51.45 -5.28 4.64
C MET A 19 -51.13 -6.22 5.80
N LYS A 20 -50.31 -7.26 5.54
CA LYS A 20 -49.51 -7.86 6.60
C LYS A 20 -48.72 -6.67 7.13
N ALA A 21 -49.00 -6.26 8.36
CA ALA A 21 -48.15 -5.30 9.06
C ALA A 21 -46.71 -5.79 8.85
N GLN A 22 -45.90 -4.98 8.18
CA GLN A 22 -44.55 -5.40 7.83
C GLN A 22 -43.80 -5.56 9.15
N LEU A 23 -43.48 -6.81 9.47
CA LEU A 23 -42.84 -7.18 10.71
C LEU A 23 -41.52 -6.39 10.80
N TYR A 24 -41.25 -5.78 11.96
CA TYR A 24 -39.96 -5.10 12.17
C TYR A 24 -38.82 -6.08 11.91
N ALA A 25 -38.00 -5.80 10.90
CA ALA A 25 -36.96 -6.69 10.42
C ALA A 25 -35.63 -5.92 10.42
N PRO A 26 -34.90 -5.90 11.55
CA PRO A 26 -33.62 -5.22 11.64
C PRO A 26 -32.53 -5.94 10.84
N THR A 27 -31.55 -5.18 10.39
CA THR A 27 -30.38 -5.69 9.67
C THR A 27 -29.14 -5.77 10.57
N LEU A 28 -28.09 -6.45 10.10
CA LEU A 28 -26.78 -6.44 10.77
C LEU A 28 -26.21 -5.02 10.90
N ASP A 29 -26.45 -4.15 9.92
CA ASP A 29 -26.01 -2.75 9.97
C ASP A 29 -26.74 -1.96 11.07
N ASP A 30 -28.01 -2.30 11.35
CA ASP A 30 -28.76 -1.68 12.44
C ASP A 30 -28.20 -2.14 13.80
N LEU A 31 -27.85 -3.43 13.92
CA LEU A 31 -27.17 -3.96 15.11
C LEU A 31 -25.79 -3.31 15.30
N ASP A 32 -25.00 -3.15 14.24
CA ASP A 32 -23.69 -2.48 14.28
C ASP A 32 -23.82 -1.04 14.82
N LYS A 33 -24.86 -0.31 14.39
CA LYS A 33 -25.14 1.05 14.91
C LYS A 33 -25.55 1.05 16.38
N VAL A 34 -26.43 0.13 16.78
CA VAL A 34 -26.88 -0.01 18.17
C VAL A 34 -25.71 -0.40 19.08
N LEU A 35 -24.84 -1.31 18.63
CA LEU A 35 -23.60 -1.68 19.32
C LEU A 35 -22.66 -0.49 19.49
N ALA A 36 -22.43 0.30 18.44
CA ALA A 36 -21.61 1.50 18.50
C ALA A 36 -22.19 2.56 19.47
N ALA A 37 -23.50 2.63 19.60
CA ALA A 37 -24.20 3.52 20.53
C ALA A 37 -24.34 2.95 21.97
N SER A 38 -23.92 1.71 22.23
CA SER A 38 -24.18 1.01 23.50
C SER A 38 -23.73 1.78 24.76
N GLY A 39 -22.59 2.47 24.69
CA GLY A 39 -22.11 3.30 25.81
C GLY A 39 -23.03 4.49 26.15
N GLN A 40 -23.89 4.94 25.24
CA GLN A 40 -24.90 5.96 25.53
C GLN A 40 -26.08 5.38 26.32
N TYR A 41 -26.54 4.19 25.93
CA TYR A 41 -27.60 3.46 26.64
C TYR A 41 -27.15 3.11 28.06
N ASP A 42 -25.92 2.63 28.21
CA ASP A 42 -25.33 2.29 29.52
C ASP A 42 -25.27 3.53 30.45
N LYS A 43 -24.85 4.69 29.94
CA LYS A 43 -24.85 5.94 30.72
C LYS A 43 -26.24 6.35 31.18
N GLN A 44 -27.24 6.21 30.30
CA GLN A 44 -28.63 6.51 30.65
C GLN A 44 -29.17 5.53 31.71
N PHE A 45 -28.79 4.26 31.59
CA PHE A 45 -29.15 3.22 32.54
C PHE A 45 -28.52 3.44 33.92
N GLU A 46 -27.22 3.75 33.97
CA GLU A 46 -26.49 4.10 35.19
C GLU A 46 -27.07 5.34 35.87
N HIS A 47 -27.49 6.36 35.11
CA HIS A 47 -28.17 7.52 35.66
C HIS A 47 -29.48 7.15 36.39
N ASN A 48 -30.26 6.23 35.81
CA ASN A 48 -31.49 5.74 36.43
C ASN A 48 -31.19 4.97 37.73
N ILE A 49 -30.15 4.12 37.72
CA ILE A 49 -29.67 3.43 38.92
C ILE A 49 -29.31 4.43 40.03
N GLU A 50 -28.50 5.44 39.72
CA GLU A 50 -28.06 6.42 40.70
C GLU A 50 -29.22 7.23 41.29
N LYS A 51 -30.24 7.54 40.48
CA LYS A 51 -31.47 8.16 40.96
C LYS A 51 -32.19 7.26 41.99
N VAL A 52 -32.32 5.96 41.71
CA VAL A 52 -32.97 5.03 42.64
C VAL A 52 -32.13 4.80 43.89
N LYS A 53 -30.80 4.75 43.79
CA LYS A 53 -29.90 4.68 44.96
C LYS A 53 -30.07 5.89 45.89
N LYS A 54 -30.12 7.10 45.34
CA LYS A 54 -30.39 8.31 46.14
C LYS A 54 -31.73 8.23 46.88
N GLN A 55 -32.78 7.74 46.20
CA GLN A 55 -34.07 7.50 46.85
C GLN A 55 -33.99 6.45 47.95
N PHE A 56 -33.22 5.37 47.74
CA PHE A 56 -33.01 4.32 48.74
C PHE A 56 -32.33 4.86 50.00
N HIS A 57 -31.29 5.66 49.86
CA HIS A 57 -30.60 6.27 51.00
C HIS A 57 -31.47 7.29 51.76
N ALA A 58 -32.32 8.03 51.03
CA ALA A 58 -33.26 8.99 51.63
C ALA A 58 -34.50 8.33 52.29
N ALA A 59 -34.78 7.05 52.00
CA ALA A 59 -35.97 6.37 52.49
C ALA A 59 -35.92 6.13 54.01
N LYS A 60 -36.98 6.56 54.70
CA LYS A 60 -37.10 6.48 56.17
C LYS A 60 -37.73 5.18 56.68
N THR A 61 -38.59 4.53 55.90
CA THR A 61 -39.32 3.33 56.32
C THR A 61 -38.68 2.05 55.76
N LYS A 62 -38.76 0.95 56.51
CA LYS A 62 -38.28 -0.37 56.07
C LYS A 62 -39.01 -0.85 54.81
N GLN A 63 -40.34 -0.67 54.76
CA GLN A 63 -41.16 -0.97 53.57
C GLN A 63 -40.65 -0.22 52.34
N LYS A 64 -40.37 1.09 52.46
CA LYS A 64 -39.90 1.86 51.30
C LYS A 64 -38.50 1.46 50.87
N ARG A 65 -37.63 1.15 51.82
CA ARG A 65 -36.30 0.58 51.53
C ARG A 65 -36.42 -0.77 50.82
N TYR A 66 -37.36 -1.61 51.23
CA TYR A 66 -37.61 -2.91 50.58
C TYR A 66 -38.02 -2.73 49.12
N GLU A 67 -39.04 -1.89 48.85
CA GLU A 67 -39.49 -1.56 47.49
C GLU A 67 -38.37 -1.02 46.60
N LEU A 68 -37.53 -0.13 47.13
CA LEU A 68 -36.43 0.47 46.37
C LEU A 68 -35.29 -0.53 46.15
N THR A 69 -35.08 -1.46 47.09
CA THR A 69 -34.13 -2.56 46.92
C THR A 69 -34.59 -3.53 45.85
N ASP A 70 -35.89 -3.85 45.78
CA ASP A 70 -36.47 -4.63 44.70
C ASP A 70 -36.28 -3.94 43.34
N LYS A 71 -36.52 -2.63 43.29
CA LYS A 71 -36.25 -1.82 42.09
C LYS A 71 -34.78 -1.85 41.66
N LEU A 72 -33.85 -1.71 42.61
CA LEU A 72 -32.41 -1.78 42.33
C LEU A 72 -31.99 -3.17 41.86
N PHE A 73 -32.50 -4.22 42.50
CA PHE A 73 -32.31 -5.60 42.04
C PHE A 73 -32.77 -5.77 40.60
N ASN A 74 -33.98 -5.34 40.24
CA ASN A 74 -34.52 -5.48 38.89
C ASN A 74 -33.76 -4.68 37.82
N LEU A 75 -33.08 -3.59 38.21
CA LEU A 75 -32.15 -2.88 37.33
C LEU A 75 -30.83 -3.65 37.18
N TYR A 76 -30.29 -4.20 38.26
CA TYR A 76 -28.99 -4.87 38.21
C TYR A 76 -29.03 -6.30 37.70
N ILE A 77 -30.17 -7.00 37.78
CA ILE A 77 -30.31 -8.44 37.49
C ILE A 77 -29.78 -8.87 36.11
N SER A 78 -29.81 -7.96 35.14
CA SER A 78 -29.36 -8.17 33.77
C SER A 78 -28.14 -7.30 33.39
N TYR A 79 -27.61 -6.52 34.34
CA TYR A 79 -26.52 -5.55 34.11
C TYR A 79 -25.26 -5.86 34.92
N SER A 80 -25.38 -6.27 36.19
CA SER A 80 -24.26 -6.65 37.07
C SER A 80 -24.74 -7.65 38.12
N VAL A 81 -24.25 -8.89 38.05
CA VAL A 81 -24.60 -9.97 38.98
C VAL A 81 -24.18 -9.60 40.41
N ASP A 82 -22.96 -9.10 40.61
CA ASP A 82 -22.45 -8.72 41.94
C ASP A 82 -23.33 -7.66 42.61
N SER A 83 -23.66 -6.59 41.88
CA SER A 83 -24.53 -5.54 42.41
C SER A 83 -25.94 -6.06 42.68
N ALA A 84 -26.46 -6.94 41.82
CA ALA A 84 -27.76 -7.56 42.02
C ALA A 84 -27.78 -8.43 43.31
N ILE A 85 -26.70 -9.17 43.60
CA ILE A 85 -26.57 -9.96 44.83
C ILE A 85 -26.64 -9.04 46.06
N VAL A 86 -25.86 -7.96 46.07
CA VAL A 86 -25.85 -7.00 47.19
C VAL A 86 -27.25 -6.48 47.52
N TYR A 87 -28.04 -6.14 46.50
CA TYR A 87 -29.41 -5.68 46.72
C TYR A 87 -30.37 -6.83 47.04
N ALA A 88 -30.20 -8.03 46.47
CA ALA A 88 -31.01 -9.20 46.84
C ALA A 88 -30.81 -9.60 48.31
N GLU A 89 -29.58 -9.56 48.84
CA GLU A 89 -29.28 -9.83 50.24
C GLU A 89 -29.89 -8.77 51.17
N LYS A 90 -29.76 -7.48 50.82
CA LYS A 90 -30.43 -6.39 51.54
C LYS A 90 -31.95 -6.54 51.54
N LYS A 91 -32.53 -6.97 50.41
CA LYS A 91 -33.96 -7.23 50.25
C LYS A 91 -34.38 -8.34 51.23
N LEU A 92 -33.63 -9.44 51.29
CA LEU A 92 -33.89 -10.55 52.21
C LEU A 92 -33.76 -10.12 53.68
N GLN A 93 -32.75 -9.32 54.02
CA GLN A 93 -32.56 -8.81 55.38
C GLN A 93 -33.75 -7.95 55.82
N LEU A 94 -34.21 -7.02 54.96
CA LEU A 94 -35.36 -6.18 55.25
C LEU A 94 -36.65 -7.00 55.38
N ALA A 95 -36.87 -7.97 54.49
CA ALA A 95 -38.02 -8.86 54.56
C ALA A 95 -38.08 -9.65 55.88
N LYS A 96 -36.94 -10.19 56.32
CA LYS A 96 -36.80 -10.87 57.63
C LYS A 96 -37.10 -9.92 58.79
N GLN A 97 -36.58 -8.69 58.76
CA GLN A 97 -36.85 -7.68 59.79
C GLN A 97 -38.31 -7.24 59.86
N MET A 98 -39.04 -7.36 58.74
CA MET A 98 -40.48 -7.07 58.66
C MET A 98 -41.35 -8.29 58.95
N ASN A 99 -40.75 -9.47 59.11
CA ASN A 99 -41.41 -10.76 59.29
C ASN A 99 -42.48 -11.07 58.23
N ASN A 100 -42.27 -10.62 56.98
CA ASN A 100 -43.20 -10.86 55.89
C ASN A 100 -42.78 -12.11 55.11
N LYS A 101 -43.50 -13.22 55.31
CA LYS A 101 -43.22 -14.51 54.64
C LYS A 101 -43.18 -14.39 53.10
N ARG A 102 -44.08 -13.61 52.49
CA ARG A 102 -44.12 -13.39 51.04
C ARG A 102 -42.83 -12.73 50.57
N ASP A 103 -42.39 -11.67 51.24
CA ASP A 103 -41.20 -10.92 50.86
C ASP A 103 -39.91 -11.70 51.12
N ILE A 104 -39.89 -12.57 52.13
CA ILE A 104 -38.78 -13.50 52.37
C ILE A 104 -38.68 -14.50 51.21
N GLY A 105 -39.79 -15.10 50.79
CA GLY A 105 -39.82 -16.02 49.65
C GLY A 105 -39.37 -15.34 48.36
N ASP A 106 -39.88 -14.14 48.09
CA ASP A 106 -39.51 -13.30 46.94
C ASP A 106 -38.00 -12.99 46.91
N ALA A 107 -37.42 -12.59 48.04
CA ALA A 107 -35.98 -12.31 48.13
C ALA A 107 -35.10 -13.57 48.04
N LYS A 108 -35.57 -14.71 48.55
CA LYS A 108 -34.89 -16.01 48.36
C LYS A 108 -34.88 -16.42 46.89
N LEU A 109 -35.99 -16.26 46.17
CA LEU A 109 -36.04 -16.55 44.73
C LEU A 109 -35.11 -15.63 43.93
N ASN A 110 -35.03 -14.34 44.29
CA ASN A 110 -34.06 -13.41 43.70
C ASN A 110 -32.61 -13.90 43.83
N LEU A 111 -32.22 -14.34 45.02
CA LEU A 111 -30.87 -14.88 45.28
C LEU A 111 -30.64 -16.19 44.54
N ALA A 112 -31.61 -17.10 44.54
CA ALA A 112 -31.50 -18.37 43.84
C ALA A 112 -31.28 -18.16 42.33
N TYR A 113 -32.02 -17.23 41.73
CA TYR A 113 -31.86 -16.86 40.33
C TYR A 113 -30.46 -16.31 40.02
N LEU A 114 -29.89 -15.47 40.91
CA LEU A 114 -28.52 -14.96 40.76
C LEU A 114 -27.45 -16.04 40.95
N PHE A 115 -27.66 -16.97 41.89
CA PHE A 115 -26.77 -18.12 42.08
C PHE A 115 -26.78 -19.04 40.86
N ILE A 116 -27.93 -19.24 40.21
CA ILE A 116 -27.98 -19.96 38.92
C ILE A 116 -27.09 -19.26 37.89
N LYS A 117 -27.28 -17.96 37.67
CA LYS A 117 -26.45 -17.16 36.73
C LYS A 117 -24.95 -17.19 37.04
N GLY A 118 -24.60 -17.18 38.32
CA GLY A 118 -23.22 -17.31 38.79
C GLY A 118 -22.64 -18.73 38.68
N GLY A 119 -23.47 -19.74 38.36
CA GLY A 119 -23.09 -21.15 38.26
C GLY A 119 -23.10 -21.92 39.59
N GLN A 120 -23.59 -21.31 40.67
CA GLN A 120 -23.74 -21.93 42.01
C GLN A 120 -25.04 -22.74 42.10
N LEU A 121 -25.16 -23.78 41.27
CA LEU A 121 -26.41 -24.54 41.11
C LEU A 121 -26.87 -25.26 42.39
N LYS A 122 -25.93 -25.70 43.25
CA LYS A 122 -26.26 -26.34 44.54
C LYS A 122 -26.92 -25.36 45.51
N ASP A 123 -26.32 -24.19 45.70
CA ASP A 123 -26.84 -23.15 46.60
C ASP A 123 -28.18 -22.63 46.11
N ALA A 124 -28.35 -22.51 44.79
CA ALA A 124 -29.64 -22.20 44.18
C ALA A 124 -30.70 -23.26 44.47
N SER A 125 -30.38 -24.55 44.32
CA SER A 125 -31.31 -25.65 44.63
C SER A 125 -31.74 -25.61 46.09
N ASP A 126 -30.79 -25.50 47.01
CA ASP A 126 -31.07 -25.46 48.45
C ASP A 126 -31.97 -24.29 48.83
N LEU A 127 -31.75 -23.13 48.22
CA LEU A 127 -32.54 -21.94 48.51
C LEU A 127 -33.97 -22.05 47.98
N VAL A 128 -34.14 -22.62 46.78
CA VAL A 128 -35.46 -22.88 46.18
C VAL A 128 -36.23 -23.95 46.97
N GLU A 129 -35.57 -25.05 47.34
CA GLU A 129 -36.16 -26.13 48.14
C GLU A 129 -36.52 -25.67 49.57
N SER A 130 -35.84 -24.64 50.09
CA SER A 130 -36.17 -24.02 51.38
C SER A 130 -37.51 -23.27 51.39
N ILE A 131 -38.16 -23.11 50.22
CA ILE A 131 -39.50 -22.53 50.09
C ILE A 131 -40.49 -23.69 50.02
N GLN A 132 -41.13 -23.98 51.14
CA GLN A 132 -42.13 -25.04 51.25
C GLN A 132 -43.30 -24.76 50.30
N ARG A 133 -43.67 -25.75 49.47
CA ARG A 133 -44.68 -25.61 48.40
C ARG A 133 -46.07 -25.32 48.96
N ASP A 134 -46.40 -25.94 50.08
CA ASP A 134 -47.64 -25.76 50.84
C ASP A 134 -47.75 -24.39 51.52
N GLU A 135 -46.62 -23.71 51.76
CA GLU A 135 -46.58 -22.32 52.25
C GLU A 135 -46.38 -21.29 51.12
N LEU A 136 -46.36 -21.71 49.85
CA LEU A 136 -46.10 -20.82 48.72
C LEU A 136 -47.25 -19.83 48.53
N VAL A 137 -46.95 -18.54 48.73
CA VAL A 137 -47.91 -17.47 48.49
C VAL A 137 -48.28 -17.44 47.00
N PRO A 138 -49.57 -17.47 46.61
CA PRO A 138 -50.00 -17.57 45.21
C PRO A 138 -49.36 -16.53 44.28
N SER A 139 -49.09 -15.32 44.78
CA SER A 139 -48.43 -14.25 44.03
C SER A 139 -47.00 -14.57 43.59
N LEU A 140 -46.34 -15.55 44.23
CA LEU A 140 -44.98 -15.98 43.90
C LEU A 140 -44.93 -17.23 43.03
N SER A 141 -46.09 -17.84 42.73
CA SER A 141 -46.17 -19.09 41.97
C SER A 141 -45.41 -19.02 40.65
N PHE A 142 -45.68 -17.98 39.85
CA PHE A 142 -44.97 -17.71 38.60
C PHE A 142 -43.46 -17.70 38.82
N TYR A 143 -42.97 -16.87 39.74
CA TYR A 143 -41.53 -16.67 39.92
C TYR A 143 -40.81 -17.90 40.50
N TYR A 144 -41.50 -18.65 41.38
CA TYR A 144 -41.01 -19.91 41.92
C TYR A 144 -40.81 -20.96 40.81
N PHE A 145 -41.83 -21.18 39.97
CA PHE A 145 -41.73 -22.14 38.87
C PHE A 145 -40.77 -21.68 37.78
N SER A 146 -40.71 -20.38 37.45
CA SER A 146 -39.71 -19.83 36.52
C SER A 146 -38.28 -20.07 37.02
N THR A 147 -38.01 -19.81 38.30
CA THR A 147 -36.67 -20.02 38.88
C THR A 147 -36.28 -21.49 38.90
N ARG A 148 -37.22 -22.39 39.25
CA ARG A 148 -37.01 -23.84 39.20
C ARG A 148 -36.75 -24.34 37.78
N LYS A 149 -37.53 -23.85 36.82
CA LYS A 149 -37.33 -24.16 35.40
C LYS A 149 -35.91 -23.77 34.98
N THR A 150 -35.50 -22.53 35.23
CA THR A 150 -34.13 -22.07 34.90
C THR A 150 -33.05 -22.89 35.59
N LEU A 151 -33.25 -23.31 36.85
CA LEU A 151 -32.32 -24.20 37.55
C LEU A 151 -32.19 -25.55 36.82
N TYR A 152 -33.31 -26.17 36.46
CA TYR A 152 -33.30 -27.46 35.78
C TYR A 152 -32.74 -27.37 34.35
N ASP A 153 -33.01 -26.29 33.61
CA ASP A 153 -32.37 -26.04 32.31
C ASP A 153 -30.84 -26.03 32.45
N ASN A 154 -30.32 -25.29 33.43
CA ASN A 154 -28.89 -25.21 33.69
C ASN A 154 -28.27 -26.53 34.18
N LEU A 155 -29.01 -27.30 34.99
CA LEU A 155 -28.60 -28.65 35.39
C LEU A 155 -28.59 -29.61 34.20
N ALA A 156 -29.52 -29.48 33.26
CA ALA A 156 -29.55 -30.27 32.03
C ALA A 156 -28.34 -29.94 31.14
N ASP A 157 -28.01 -28.65 30.98
CA ASP A 157 -26.83 -28.21 30.22
C ASP A 157 -25.53 -28.75 30.82
N ALA A 158 -25.39 -28.68 32.14
CA ALA A 158 -24.24 -29.17 32.88
C ALA A 158 -24.20 -30.70 33.06
N ALA A 159 -25.26 -31.43 32.69
CA ALA A 159 -25.34 -32.87 32.91
C ALA A 159 -24.34 -33.64 32.04
N LEU A 160 -23.55 -34.51 32.71
CA LEU A 160 -22.55 -35.38 32.07
C LEU A 160 -23.17 -36.58 31.34
N THR A 161 -24.32 -37.07 31.81
CA THR A 161 -24.98 -38.25 31.24
C THR A 161 -26.26 -37.88 30.48
N PRO A 162 -26.56 -38.56 29.37
CA PRO A 162 -27.82 -38.35 28.64
C PRO A 162 -29.07 -38.59 29.50
N TRP A 163 -28.99 -39.53 30.44
CA TRP A 163 -30.09 -39.82 31.36
C TRP A 163 -30.37 -38.66 32.32
N GLN A 164 -29.35 -38.10 32.98
CA GLN A 164 -29.52 -36.92 33.84
C GLN A 164 -30.03 -35.72 33.05
N ARG A 165 -29.45 -35.47 31.88
CA ARG A 165 -29.89 -34.40 30.98
C ARG A 165 -31.39 -34.51 30.69
N LYS A 166 -31.84 -35.70 30.27
CA LYS A 166 -33.25 -35.98 30.00
C LYS A 166 -34.14 -35.75 31.23
N GLN A 167 -33.71 -36.21 32.42
CA GLN A 167 -34.50 -36.00 33.64
C GLN A 167 -34.65 -34.52 33.99
N TYR A 168 -33.56 -33.74 33.92
CA TYR A 168 -33.62 -32.31 34.20
C TYR A 168 -34.44 -31.55 33.16
N THR A 169 -34.33 -31.89 31.87
CA THR A 169 -35.18 -31.33 30.82
C THR A 169 -36.67 -31.60 31.11
N GLN A 170 -37.04 -32.82 31.49
CA GLN A 170 -38.44 -33.14 31.87
C GLN A 170 -38.92 -32.33 33.08
N LEU A 171 -38.06 -32.12 34.07
CA LEU A 171 -38.40 -31.29 35.23
C LEU A 171 -38.59 -29.82 34.85
N ALA A 172 -37.80 -29.29 33.92
CA ALA A 172 -37.97 -27.96 33.37
C ALA A 172 -39.30 -27.84 32.60
N GLU A 173 -39.64 -28.82 31.76
CA GLU A 173 -40.91 -28.88 31.03
C GLU A 173 -42.12 -28.83 31.99
N VAL A 174 -42.11 -29.66 33.05
CA VAL A 174 -43.16 -29.67 34.08
C VAL A 174 -43.25 -28.33 34.83
N CYS A 175 -42.10 -27.69 35.09
CA CYS A 175 -42.10 -26.36 35.70
C CYS A 175 -42.72 -25.33 34.75
N ASN A 176 -42.42 -25.39 33.44
CA ASN A 176 -43.04 -24.50 32.46
C ASN A 176 -44.57 -24.71 32.37
N ASP A 177 -45.03 -25.96 32.38
CA ASP A 177 -46.47 -26.25 32.42
C ASP A 177 -47.12 -25.64 33.67
N SER A 178 -46.46 -25.72 34.83
CA SER A 178 -46.93 -25.12 36.08
C SER A 178 -46.99 -23.59 36.02
N ILE A 179 -46.05 -22.93 35.30
CA ILE A 179 -46.10 -21.48 35.04
C ILE A 179 -47.39 -21.11 34.29
N VAL A 180 -47.72 -21.89 33.25
CA VAL A 180 -48.87 -21.61 32.39
C VAL A 180 -50.19 -21.94 33.07
N ASP A 181 -50.26 -23.06 33.79
CA ASP A 181 -51.52 -23.58 34.36
C ASP A 181 -51.91 -22.92 35.68
N HIS A 182 -50.93 -22.40 36.44
CA HIS A 182 -51.16 -21.75 37.74
C HIS A 182 -50.87 -20.24 37.74
N GLY A 183 -50.43 -19.68 36.61
CA GLY A 183 -50.13 -18.26 36.48
C GLY A 183 -51.40 -17.43 36.27
N THR A 184 -51.64 -16.44 37.12
CA THR A 184 -52.71 -15.44 36.91
C THR A 184 -52.42 -14.50 35.74
N ARG A 185 -51.14 -14.35 35.37
CA ARG A 185 -50.69 -13.58 34.21
C ARG A 185 -49.45 -14.26 33.64
N VAL A 186 -49.65 -15.07 32.61
CA VAL A 186 -48.60 -15.81 31.92
C VAL A 186 -48.07 -14.95 30.78
N ASP A 187 -46.76 -14.84 30.68
CA ASP A 187 -46.13 -14.21 29.54
C ASP A 187 -46.28 -15.06 28.26
N ILE A 188 -46.03 -14.44 27.11
CA ILE A 188 -46.25 -15.11 25.82
C ILE A 188 -45.19 -16.18 25.53
N TRP A 189 -43.96 -16.01 26.01
CA TRP A 189 -42.86 -16.93 25.72
C TRP A 189 -42.99 -18.24 26.51
N SER A 190 -43.43 -18.22 27.77
CA SER A 190 -43.77 -19.42 28.54
C SER A 190 -44.95 -20.19 27.93
N ARG A 191 -45.94 -19.48 27.37
CA ARG A 191 -47.02 -20.13 26.60
C ARG A 191 -46.49 -20.79 25.33
N ALA A 192 -45.65 -20.09 24.57
CA ALA A 192 -45.04 -20.63 23.36
C ALA A 192 -44.17 -21.85 23.69
N GLU A 193 -43.39 -21.76 24.76
CA GLU A 193 -42.57 -22.86 25.24
C GLU A 193 -43.38 -24.07 25.68
N LYS A 194 -44.58 -23.88 26.24
CA LYS A 194 -45.49 -25.01 26.52
C LYS A 194 -45.89 -25.71 25.22
N PHE A 195 -46.30 -24.97 24.20
CA PHE A 195 -46.58 -25.56 22.88
C PHE A 195 -45.37 -26.32 22.34
N VAL A 196 -44.17 -25.73 22.43
CA VAL A 196 -42.91 -26.38 22.04
C VAL A 196 -42.66 -27.70 22.78
N ASN A 197 -42.79 -27.72 24.11
CA ASN A 197 -42.56 -28.91 24.94
C ASN A 197 -43.54 -30.04 24.59
N HIS A 198 -44.73 -29.68 24.10
CA HIS A 198 -45.76 -30.61 23.63
C HIS A 198 -45.71 -30.83 22.10
N HIS A 199 -44.59 -30.53 21.45
CA HIS A 199 -44.33 -30.72 20.02
C HIS A 199 -45.27 -29.95 19.07
N GLN A 200 -45.76 -28.79 19.49
CA GLN A 200 -46.67 -27.92 18.75
C GLN A 200 -45.96 -26.63 18.28
N ASP A 201 -44.81 -26.79 17.60
CA ASP A 201 -43.95 -25.66 17.17
C ASP A 201 -44.67 -24.61 16.31
N GLU A 202 -45.58 -25.02 15.42
CA GLU A 202 -46.32 -24.07 14.58
C GLU A 202 -47.27 -23.18 15.37
N GLN A 203 -47.91 -23.73 16.43
CA GLN A 203 -48.75 -22.94 17.32
C GLN A 203 -47.92 -21.97 18.15
N ALA A 204 -46.77 -22.42 18.66
CA ALA A 204 -45.80 -21.57 19.35
C ALA A 204 -45.35 -20.40 18.46
N LYS A 205 -44.96 -20.71 17.22
CA LYS A 205 -44.52 -19.74 16.21
C LYS A 205 -45.61 -18.72 15.90
N GLN A 206 -46.85 -19.16 15.71
CA GLN A 206 -47.98 -18.28 15.42
C GLN A 206 -48.19 -17.25 16.52
N ILE A 207 -48.31 -17.68 17.78
CA ILE A 207 -48.58 -16.76 18.89
C ILE A 207 -47.42 -15.79 19.13
N LEU A 208 -46.18 -16.22 18.88
CA LEU A 208 -45.00 -15.38 19.00
C LEU A 208 -44.94 -14.33 17.88
N LEU A 209 -45.23 -14.69 16.63
CA LEU A 209 -45.28 -13.75 15.51
C LEU A 209 -46.39 -12.70 15.72
N GLU A 210 -47.56 -13.11 16.20
CA GLU A 210 -48.66 -12.19 16.53
C GLU A 210 -48.29 -11.22 17.66
N ALA A 211 -47.52 -11.69 18.66
CA ALA A 211 -47.01 -10.84 19.73
C ALA A 211 -45.93 -9.89 19.22
N TYR A 212 -44.95 -10.39 18.45
CA TYR A 212 -43.86 -9.60 17.89
C TYR A 212 -44.39 -8.45 17.03
N ALA A 213 -45.44 -8.68 16.23
CA ALA A 213 -46.07 -7.66 15.39
C ALA A 213 -46.70 -6.50 16.19
N LYS A 214 -47.02 -6.71 17.47
CA LYS A 214 -47.64 -5.70 18.36
C LYS A 214 -46.61 -4.96 19.21
N LEU A 215 -45.40 -5.48 19.33
CA LEU A 215 -44.34 -4.88 20.15
C LEU A 215 -43.67 -3.72 19.41
N LYS A 216 -43.29 -2.70 20.17
CA LYS A 216 -42.52 -1.58 19.62
C LYS A 216 -41.06 -2.01 19.39
N PRO A 217 -40.38 -1.48 18.37
CA PRO A 217 -38.94 -1.66 18.22
C PRO A 217 -38.21 -1.33 19.53
N TYR A 218 -37.21 -2.15 19.87
CA TYR A 218 -36.37 -2.02 21.08
C TYR A 218 -37.09 -2.23 22.43
N ASP A 219 -38.38 -2.60 22.44
CA ASP A 219 -39.09 -2.95 23.68
C ASP A 219 -38.40 -4.15 24.34
N ARG A 220 -38.19 -4.13 25.66
CA ARG A 220 -37.56 -5.23 26.39
C ARG A 220 -38.25 -6.59 26.16
N GLN A 221 -39.57 -6.60 25.95
CA GLN A 221 -40.30 -7.84 25.63
C GLN A 221 -39.98 -8.38 24.24
N MET A 222 -39.57 -7.51 23.31
CA MET A 222 -39.15 -7.92 21.96
C MET A 222 -37.95 -8.86 22.03
N GLY A 223 -37.00 -8.62 22.95
CA GLY A 223 -35.86 -9.51 23.20
C GLY A 223 -36.27 -10.96 23.42
N PHE A 224 -37.18 -11.20 24.37
CA PHE A 224 -37.66 -12.54 24.69
C PHE A 224 -38.44 -13.18 23.54
N VAL A 225 -39.38 -12.44 22.93
CA VAL A 225 -40.21 -12.97 21.84
C VAL A 225 -39.37 -13.31 20.61
N ALA A 226 -38.44 -12.43 20.24
CA ALA A 226 -37.54 -12.64 19.11
C ALA A 226 -36.60 -13.82 19.37
N TYR A 227 -36.03 -13.94 20.57
CA TYR A 227 -35.18 -15.07 20.89
C TYR A 227 -35.94 -16.41 20.84
N SER A 228 -37.17 -16.46 21.36
CA SER A 228 -38.02 -17.66 21.24
C SER A 228 -38.35 -18.02 19.78
N LEU A 229 -38.56 -17.03 18.90
CA LEU A 229 -38.74 -17.27 17.47
C LEU A 229 -37.46 -17.80 16.83
N ALA A 230 -36.30 -17.22 17.15
CA ALA A 230 -35.01 -17.69 16.65
C ALA A 230 -34.77 -19.17 17.00
N GLU A 231 -35.05 -19.58 18.23
CA GLU A 231 -34.92 -20.99 18.66
C GLU A 231 -35.84 -21.94 17.89
N ILE A 232 -37.08 -21.52 17.59
CA ILE A 232 -37.99 -22.32 16.75
C ILE A 232 -37.43 -22.44 15.33
N TYR A 233 -37.02 -21.33 14.70
CA TYR A 233 -36.45 -21.35 13.36
C TYR A 233 -35.14 -22.14 13.28
N ARG A 234 -34.30 -22.10 14.32
CA ARG A 234 -33.10 -22.93 14.45
C ARG A 234 -33.44 -24.42 14.38
N ARG A 235 -34.48 -24.87 15.11
CA ARG A 235 -34.95 -26.27 15.07
C ARG A 235 -35.55 -26.65 13.72
N GLN A 236 -36.19 -25.70 13.04
CA GLN A 236 -36.71 -25.86 11.68
C GLN A 236 -35.62 -25.79 10.60
N LYS A 237 -34.37 -25.46 10.97
CA LYS A 237 -33.21 -25.26 10.07
C LYS A 237 -33.41 -24.11 9.06
N GLU A 238 -34.15 -23.08 9.45
CA GLU A 238 -34.36 -21.86 8.65
C GLU A 238 -33.40 -20.74 9.12
N ALA A 239 -32.15 -20.81 8.65
CA ALA A 239 -31.07 -19.94 9.12
C ALA A 239 -31.31 -18.44 8.90
N ASP A 240 -31.92 -18.05 7.77
CA ASP A 240 -32.17 -16.63 7.47
C ASP A 240 -33.20 -15.98 8.40
N GLU A 241 -34.29 -16.69 8.71
CA GLU A 241 -35.29 -16.20 9.67
C GLU A 241 -34.74 -16.27 11.10
N GLN A 242 -34.01 -17.34 11.48
CA GLN A 242 -33.30 -17.40 12.76
C GLN A 242 -32.42 -16.15 12.96
N LYS A 243 -31.56 -15.83 11.98
CA LYS A 243 -30.66 -14.67 12.02
C LYS A 243 -31.40 -13.36 12.22
N LYS A 244 -32.49 -13.14 11.47
CA LYS A 244 -33.32 -11.93 11.59
C LYS A 244 -33.87 -11.73 13.01
N PHE A 245 -34.35 -12.80 13.64
CA PHE A 245 -34.85 -12.72 15.01
C PHE A 245 -33.73 -12.65 16.06
N LEU A 246 -32.57 -13.27 15.83
CA LEU A 246 -31.38 -13.08 16.67
C LEU A 246 -30.90 -11.62 16.64
N ILE A 247 -30.91 -10.96 15.48
CA ILE A 247 -30.58 -9.54 15.35
C ILE A 247 -31.56 -8.69 16.17
N ALA A 248 -32.87 -8.93 16.03
CA ALA A 248 -33.87 -8.19 16.79
C ALA A 248 -33.73 -8.38 18.31
N ALA A 249 -33.45 -9.61 18.75
CA ALA A 249 -33.20 -9.92 20.15
C ALA A 249 -31.95 -9.21 20.69
N ALA A 250 -30.83 -9.30 19.97
CA ALA A 250 -29.58 -8.66 20.36
C ALA A 250 -29.71 -7.13 20.43
N ILE A 251 -30.39 -6.52 19.44
CA ILE A 251 -30.68 -5.09 19.43
C ILE A 251 -31.50 -4.67 20.65
N SER A 252 -32.56 -5.43 20.98
CA SER A 252 -33.37 -5.18 22.17
C SER A 252 -32.53 -5.25 23.44
N ASP A 253 -31.70 -6.28 23.59
CA ASP A 253 -30.85 -6.46 24.76
C ASP A 253 -29.86 -5.31 24.94
N ILE A 254 -29.14 -4.94 23.88
CA ILE A 254 -28.14 -3.85 23.92
C ILE A 254 -28.81 -2.50 24.20
N HIS A 255 -29.95 -2.22 23.58
CA HIS A 255 -30.68 -0.97 23.79
C HIS A 255 -31.16 -0.81 25.24
N ASN A 256 -31.50 -1.92 25.90
CA ASN A 256 -31.97 -1.95 27.28
C ASN A 256 -30.83 -2.21 28.30
N SER A 257 -29.57 -2.11 27.89
CA SER A 257 -28.38 -2.37 28.73
C SER A 257 -28.39 -3.74 29.42
N VAL A 258 -28.94 -4.76 28.77
CA VAL A 258 -28.75 -6.16 29.17
C VAL A 258 -27.33 -6.57 28.80
N LYS A 259 -26.61 -7.26 29.69
CA LYS A 259 -25.20 -7.65 29.50
C LYS A 259 -24.99 -9.15 29.27
N GLU A 260 -26.03 -9.94 29.46
CA GLU A 260 -26.02 -11.40 29.23
C GLU A 260 -26.60 -11.73 27.85
N TYR A 261 -25.88 -11.35 26.78
CA TYR A 261 -26.40 -11.48 25.42
C TYR A 261 -26.42 -12.95 24.95
N LEU A 262 -27.55 -13.62 25.07
CA LEU A 262 -27.74 -14.94 24.45
C LEU A 262 -27.78 -14.85 22.92
N ALA A 263 -28.61 -13.95 22.41
CA ALA A 263 -28.83 -13.80 20.97
C ALA A 263 -27.57 -13.34 20.22
N LEU A 264 -26.77 -12.45 20.83
CA LEU A 264 -25.53 -11.95 20.20
C LEU A 264 -24.45 -13.05 20.09
N GLN A 265 -24.34 -13.93 21.09
CA GLN A 265 -23.42 -15.08 21.05
C GLN A 265 -23.80 -16.04 19.92
N GLU A 266 -25.07 -16.42 19.86
CA GLU A 266 -25.57 -17.34 18.85
C GLU A 266 -25.47 -16.76 17.44
N LEU A 267 -25.79 -15.46 17.28
CA LEU A 267 -25.61 -14.74 16.03
C LEU A 267 -24.14 -14.71 15.60
N ALA A 268 -23.22 -14.49 16.53
CA ALA A 268 -21.79 -14.50 16.22
C ALA A 268 -21.32 -15.87 15.73
N THR A 269 -21.81 -16.96 16.33
CA THR A 269 -21.54 -18.33 15.85
C THR A 269 -22.11 -18.54 14.45
N LEU A 270 -23.37 -18.14 14.20
CA LEU A 270 -23.99 -18.26 12.88
C LEU A 270 -23.24 -17.47 11.80
N LEU A 271 -22.83 -16.24 12.10
CA LEU A 271 -22.04 -15.40 11.18
C LEU A 271 -20.64 -15.99 10.91
N PHE A 272 -20.05 -16.66 11.90
CA PHE A 272 -18.79 -17.36 11.72
C PHE A 272 -18.94 -18.54 10.74
N GLU A 273 -20.02 -19.32 10.88
CA GLU A 273 -20.33 -20.42 9.96
C GLU A 273 -20.60 -19.94 8.53
N GLU A 274 -21.16 -18.73 8.38
CA GLU A 274 -21.40 -18.08 7.08
C GLU A 274 -20.18 -17.38 6.49
N GLY A 275 -19.09 -17.26 7.26
CA GLY A 275 -17.84 -16.63 6.83
C GLY A 275 -17.74 -15.12 7.06
N ASP A 276 -18.71 -14.47 7.73
CA ASP A 276 -18.59 -13.09 8.21
C ASP A 276 -17.75 -13.05 9.51
N ASN A 277 -16.46 -13.40 9.35
CA ASN A 277 -15.50 -13.50 10.45
C ASN A 277 -15.35 -12.19 11.23
N LYS A 278 -15.48 -11.05 10.55
CA LYS A 278 -15.30 -9.74 11.14
C LYS A 278 -16.41 -9.43 12.14
N ARG A 279 -17.68 -9.63 11.75
CA ARG A 279 -18.81 -9.42 12.67
C ARG A 279 -18.84 -10.49 13.75
N ALA A 280 -18.57 -11.75 13.41
CA ALA A 280 -18.48 -12.83 14.38
C ALA A 280 -17.47 -12.50 15.51
N TYR A 281 -16.26 -12.04 15.15
CA TYR A 281 -15.25 -11.60 16.11
C TYR A 281 -15.72 -10.41 16.95
N ALA A 282 -16.28 -9.37 16.32
CA ALA A 282 -16.74 -8.19 17.04
C ALA A 282 -17.89 -8.48 18.02
N TYR A 283 -18.87 -9.29 17.59
CA TYR A 283 -20.06 -9.61 18.38
C TYR A 283 -19.73 -10.57 19.53
N MET A 284 -18.97 -11.64 19.25
CA MET A 284 -18.53 -12.56 20.29
C MET A 284 -17.60 -11.87 21.30
N GLY A 285 -16.69 -11.01 20.82
CA GLY A 285 -15.79 -10.25 21.70
C GLY A 285 -16.56 -9.31 22.62
N ARG A 286 -17.54 -8.57 22.07
CA ARG A 286 -18.42 -7.72 22.89
C ARG A 286 -19.19 -8.53 23.92
N ALA A 287 -19.73 -9.69 23.53
CA ALA A 287 -20.48 -10.53 24.45
C ALA A 287 -19.60 -11.10 25.57
N LEU A 288 -18.35 -11.44 25.27
CA LEU A 288 -17.38 -11.89 26.24
C LEU A 288 -16.99 -10.78 27.22
N ASP A 289 -16.67 -9.59 26.73
CA ASP A 289 -16.30 -8.43 27.56
C ASP A 289 -17.43 -8.08 28.55
N ASP A 290 -18.68 -8.04 28.07
CA ASP A 290 -19.84 -7.73 28.91
C ASP A 290 -20.16 -8.86 29.90
N ALA A 291 -19.99 -10.13 29.50
CA ALA A 291 -20.16 -11.27 30.41
C ALA A 291 -19.13 -11.24 31.57
N VAL A 292 -17.87 -10.90 31.26
CA VAL A 292 -16.82 -10.70 32.27
C VAL A 292 -17.15 -9.50 33.16
N PHE A 293 -17.53 -8.36 32.57
CA PHE A 293 -17.91 -7.16 33.30
C PHE A 293 -19.06 -7.40 34.29
N CYS A 294 -20.11 -8.10 33.86
CA CYS A 294 -21.28 -8.35 34.71
C CYS A 294 -21.12 -9.56 35.66
N ASN A 295 -19.96 -10.24 35.63
CA ASN A 295 -19.65 -11.47 36.38
C ASN A 295 -20.62 -12.64 36.08
N ALA A 296 -21.05 -12.76 34.82
CA ALA A 296 -21.90 -13.87 34.34
C ALA A 296 -21.06 -15.09 33.96
N ARG A 297 -20.51 -15.78 34.96
CA ARG A 297 -19.53 -16.87 34.78
C ARG A 297 -19.97 -17.97 33.82
N GLN A 298 -21.23 -18.39 33.87
CA GLN A 298 -21.73 -19.43 32.96
C GLN A 298 -21.67 -19.00 31.49
N ARG A 299 -21.89 -17.70 31.19
CA ARG A 299 -21.78 -17.17 29.84
C ARG A 299 -20.34 -17.15 29.36
N THR A 300 -19.40 -16.75 30.21
CA THR A 300 -17.97 -16.82 29.91
C THR A 300 -17.51 -18.24 29.60
N ILE A 301 -17.99 -19.23 30.37
CA ILE A 301 -17.67 -20.66 30.12
C ILE A 301 -18.27 -21.13 28.79
N ALA A 302 -19.52 -20.78 28.49
CA ALA A 302 -20.17 -21.19 27.24
C ALA A 302 -19.45 -20.68 25.98
N MET A 303 -18.81 -19.51 26.05
CA MET A 303 -18.02 -18.95 24.95
C MET A 303 -16.60 -19.51 24.86
N ALA A 304 -16.10 -20.20 25.89
CA ALA A 304 -14.68 -20.58 26.01
C ALA A 304 -14.20 -21.52 24.89
N ASP A 305 -15.09 -22.36 24.37
CA ASP A 305 -14.76 -23.31 23.29
C ASP A 305 -14.81 -22.67 21.90
N VAL A 306 -15.68 -21.67 21.71
CA VAL A 306 -15.93 -21.04 20.40
C VAL A 306 -15.01 -19.83 20.18
N TRP A 307 -14.78 -19.02 21.22
CA TRP A 307 -14.02 -17.76 21.13
C TRP A 307 -12.61 -17.94 20.55
N PRO A 308 -11.77 -18.91 20.99
CA PRO A 308 -10.42 -19.07 20.46
C PRO A 308 -10.40 -19.40 18.96
N VAL A 309 -11.43 -20.10 18.45
CA VAL A 309 -11.54 -20.44 17.03
C VAL A 309 -11.82 -19.20 16.20
N ILE A 310 -12.79 -18.38 16.62
CA ILE A 310 -13.13 -17.10 15.98
C ILE A 310 -11.92 -16.15 16.03
N GLN A 311 -11.30 -16.00 17.21
CA GLN A 311 -10.13 -15.16 17.40
C GLN A 311 -8.99 -15.56 16.46
N LYS A 312 -8.66 -16.85 16.40
CA LYS A 312 -7.59 -17.36 15.53
C LYS A 312 -7.90 -17.16 14.04
N SER A 313 -9.17 -17.25 13.65
CA SER A 313 -9.60 -16.95 12.28
C SER A 313 -9.34 -15.48 11.93
N HIS A 314 -9.77 -14.56 12.80
CA HIS A 314 -9.55 -13.13 12.63
C HIS A 314 -8.05 -12.76 12.61
N GLU A 315 -7.24 -13.36 13.50
CA GLU A 315 -5.78 -13.18 13.52
C GLU A 315 -5.12 -13.63 12.20
N ARG A 316 -5.52 -14.78 11.65
CA ARG A 316 -5.01 -15.27 10.35
C ARG A 316 -5.35 -14.33 9.20
N GLU A 317 -6.58 -13.82 9.16
CA GLU A 317 -7.03 -12.88 8.13
C GLU A 317 -6.24 -11.56 8.21
N SER A 318 -6.11 -11.01 9.41
CA SER A 318 -5.33 -9.80 9.68
C SER A 318 -3.84 -9.96 9.36
N ALA A 319 -3.24 -11.09 9.74
CA ALA A 319 -1.84 -11.41 9.43
C ALA A 319 -1.62 -11.55 7.93
N SER A 320 -2.52 -12.23 7.21
CA SER A 320 -2.46 -12.37 5.76
C SER A 320 -2.55 -11.01 5.05
N ARG A 321 -3.47 -10.14 5.49
CA ARG A 321 -3.59 -8.77 4.97
C ARG A 321 -2.30 -7.97 5.19
N THR A 322 -1.73 -8.05 6.39
CA THR A 322 -0.48 -7.36 6.74
C THR A 322 0.70 -7.89 5.93
N LEU A 323 0.78 -9.21 5.70
CA LEU A 323 1.79 -9.85 4.86
C LEU A 323 1.72 -9.34 3.42
N TRP A 324 0.54 -9.34 2.80
CA TRP A 324 0.37 -8.85 1.42
C TRP A 324 0.74 -7.38 1.27
N LEU A 325 0.35 -6.53 2.24
CA LEU A 325 0.77 -5.12 2.27
C LEU A 325 2.30 -5.00 2.38
N THR A 326 2.92 -5.81 3.22
CA THR A 326 4.38 -5.81 3.43
C THR A 326 5.13 -6.26 2.16
N ILE A 327 4.68 -7.34 1.50
CA ILE A 327 5.25 -7.81 0.23
C ILE A 327 5.13 -6.72 -0.85
N GLY A 328 3.97 -6.07 -0.95
CA GLY A 328 3.76 -4.95 -1.87
C GLY A 328 4.74 -3.80 -1.62
N LEU A 329 4.96 -3.43 -0.36
CA LEU A 329 5.92 -2.39 0.02
C LEU A 329 7.37 -2.76 -0.34
N ILE A 330 7.78 -4.01 -0.10
CA ILE A 330 9.12 -4.49 -0.49
C ILE A 330 9.29 -4.41 -2.01
N LEU A 331 8.29 -4.84 -2.77
CA LEU A 331 8.34 -4.83 -4.23
C LEU A 331 8.44 -3.40 -4.78
N ILE A 332 7.62 -2.47 -4.28
CA ILE A 332 7.69 -1.04 -4.66
C ILE A 332 9.06 -0.45 -4.32
N SER A 333 9.64 -0.81 -3.17
CA SER A 333 10.96 -0.35 -2.74
C SER A 333 12.07 -0.85 -3.67
N LEU A 334 12.05 -2.15 -4.00
CA LEU A 334 13.01 -2.74 -4.96
C LEU A 334 12.91 -2.09 -6.34
N LEU A 335 11.68 -1.88 -6.82
CA LEU A 335 11.43 -1.27 -8.12
C LEU A 335 11.90 0.19 -8.16
N SER A 336 11.75 0.91 -7.05
CA SER A 336 12.26 2.29 -6.89
C SER A 336 13.79 2.34 -6.94
N VAL A 337 14.48 1.43 -6.23
CA VAL A 337 15.95 1.33 -6.28
C VAL A 337 16.44 0.99 -7.68
N PHE A 338 15.81 0.02 -8.35
CA PHE A 338 16.12 -0.33 -9.74
C PHE A 338 16.00 0.88 -10.67
N LEU A 339 14.94 1.68 -10.52
CA LEU A 339 14.70 2.87 -11.32
C LEU A 339 15.80 3.93 -11.10
N ILE A 340 16.21 4.15 -9.84
CA ILE A 340 17.33 5.04 -9.51
C ILE A 340 18.64 4.58 -10.16
N VAL A 341 18.95 3.28 -10.09
CA VAL A 341 20.14 2.69 -10.74
C VAL A 341 20.08 2.88 -12.25
N MET A 342 18.93 2.64 -12.87
CA MET A 342 18.73 2.83 -14.31
C MET A 342 18.90 4.29 -14.73
N ILE A 343 18.37 5.24 -13.94
CA ILE A 343 18.58 6.68 -14.20
C ILE A 343 20.07 7.00 -14.17
N PHE A 344 20.81 6.53 -13.17
CA PHE A 344 22.25 6.76 -13.08
C PHE A 344 23.02 6.12 -14.26
N TYR A 345 22.66 4.89 -14.63
CA TYR A 345 23.24 4.19 -15.78
C TYR A 345 23.01 4.95 -17.09
N ILE A 346 21.77 5.38 -17.36
CA ILE A 346 21.42 6.15 -18.56
C ILE A 346 22.19 7.47 -18.61
N ASN A 347 22.27 8.21 -17.50
CA ASN A 347 23.00 9.48 -17.44
C ASN A 347 24.50 9.30 -17.70
N ARG A 348 25.11 8.24 -17.18
CA ARG A 348 26.51 7.91 -17.46
C ARG A 348 26.73 7.61 -18.95
N ARG A 349 25.88 6.76 -19.54
CA ARG A 349 25.92 6.43 -20.98
C ARG A 349 25.74 7.66 -21.87
N LEU A 350 24.83 8.56 -21.50
CA LEU A 350 24.63 9.83 -22.21
C LEU A 350 25.87 10.72 -22.15
N LYS A 351 26.59 10.75 -21.02
CA LYS A 351 27.84 11.50 -20.90
C LYS A 351 28.95 10.92 -21.79
N GLU A 352 29.16 9.60 -21.73
CA GLU A 352 30.13 8.88 -22.58
C GLU A 352 29.84 9.11 -24.09
N LEU A 353 28.57 9.04 -24.48
CA LEU A 353 28.13 9.31 -25.86
C LEU A 353 28.40 10.76 -26.29
N LYS A 354 28.14 11.73 -25.42
CA LYS A 354 28.42 13.15 -25.70
C LYS A 354 29.91 13.40 -25.88
N GLU A 355 30.76 12.80 -25.04
CA GLU A 355 32.22 12.92 -25.14
C GLU A 355 32.74 12.29 -26.44
N THR A 356 32.28 11.08 -26.76
CA THR A 356 32.66 10.39 -28.01
C THR A 356 32.23 11.20 -29.24
N ARG A 357 31.01 11.73 -29.24
CA ARG A 357 30.51 12.57 -30.34
C ARG A 357 31.33 13.85 -30.50
N LYS A 358 31.75 14.46 -29.39
CA LYS A 358 32.61 15.65 -29.41
C LYS A 358 33.97 15.32 -30.03
N LEU A 359 34.61 14.22 -29.61
CA LEU A 359 35.88 13.77 -30.16
C LEU A 359 35.77 13.47 -31.66
N LEU A 360 34.71 12.75 -32.07
CA LEU A 360 34.48 12.45 -33.48
C LEU A 360 34.32 13.73 -34.32
N SER A 361 33.60 14.73 -33.79
CA SER A 361 33.44 16.04 -34.44
C SER A 361 34.80 16.72 -34.62
N THR A 362 35.62 16.79 -33.56
CA THR A 362 36.93 17.45 -33.62
C THR A 362 37.90 16.75 -34.58
N THR A 363 37.91 15.41 -34.58
CA THR A 363 38.76 14.64 -35.50
C THR A 363 38.32 14.84 -36.95
N ASN A 364 37.01 14.90 -37.20
CA ASN A 364 36.48 15.14 -38.54
C ASN A 364 36.81 16.55 -39.05
N GLU A 365 36.78 17.57 -38.18
CA GLU A 365 37.21 18.93 -38.48
C GLU A 365 38.70 18.98 -38.85
N GLN A 366 39.57 18.37 -38.05
CA GLN A 366 41.01 18.29 -38.34
C GLN A 366 41.32 17.55 -39.66
N LEU A 367 40.59 16.47 -39.94
CA LEU A 367 40.73 15.72 -41.19
C LEU A 367 40.33 16.60 -42.39
N LYS A 368 39.24 17.35 -42.26
CA LYS A 368 38.76 18.26 -43.30
C LYS A 368 39.77 19.37 -43.59
N GLU A 369 40.37 19.95 -42.55
CA GLU A 369 41.43 20.96 -42.67
C GLU A 369 42.68 20.38 -43.34
N SER A 370 43.16 19.21 -42.90
CA SER A 370 44.32 18.56 -43.51
C SER A 370 44.09 18.23 -44.99
N ASN A 371 42.89 17.77 -45.35
CA ASN A 371 42.53 17.52 -46.74
C ASN A 371 42.51 18.82 -47.56
N HIS A 372 41.96 19.92 -47.04
CA HIS A 372 41.97 21.21 -47.72
C HIS A 372 43.39 21.71 -48.03
N ILE A 373 44.32 21.60 -47.06
CA ILE A 373 45.73 21.99 -47.27
C ILE A 373 46.38 21.13 -48.37
N LYS A 374 46.12 19.82 -48.38
CA LYS A 374 46.64 18.92 -49.43
C LYS A 374 46.09 19.27 -50.81
N ASP A 375 44.80 19.55 -50.92
CA ASP A 375 44.15 19.89 -52.19
C ASP A 375 44.70 21.21 -52.77
N GLU A 376 44.90 22.22 -51.91
CA GLU A 376 45.52 23.49 -52.32
C GLU A 376 46.96 23.28 -52.81
N TYR A 377 47.75 22.46 -52.10
CA TYR A 377 49.12 22.12 -52.50
C TYR A 377 49.17 21.39 -53.85
N ILE A 378 48.31 20.38 -54.06
CA ILE A 378 48.24 19.64 -55.33
C ILE A 378 47.92 20.60 -56.48
N THR A 379 46.99 21.53 -56.27
CA THR A 379 46.63 22.52 -57.29
C THR A 379 47.80 23.45 -57.61
N ARG A 380 48.52 23.96 -56.59
CA ARG A 380 49.72 24.78 -56.79
C ARG A 380 50.82 24.03 -57.55
N PHE A 381 51.08 22.77 -57.17
CA PHE A 381 52.08 21.94 -57.85
C PHE A 381 51.74 21.69 -59.32
N LEU A 382 50.48 21.34 -59.62
CA LEU A 382 50.02 21.13 -61.00
C LEU A 382 50.13 22.40 -61.84
N ASN A 383 49.76 23.56 -61.28
CA ASN A 383 49.94 24.86 -61.95
C ASN A 383 51.42 25.14 -62.27
N GLN A 384 52.32 24.86 -61.33
CA GLN A 384 53.75 25.05 -61.55
C GLN A 384 54.31 24.15 -62.66
N CYS A 385 53.90 22.88 -62.71
CA CYS A 385 54.26 21.97 -63.80
C CYS A 385 53.78 22.51 -65.16
N SER A 386 52.55 23.04 -65.23
CA SER A 386 52.03 23.68 -66.45
C SER A 386 52.89 24.87 -66.87
N MET A 387 53.22 25.77 -65.94
CA MET A 387 54.07 26.92 -66.22
C MET A 387 55.46 26.53 -66.74
N TYR A 388 56.08 25.48 -66.19
CA TYR A 388 57.38 25.00 -66.69
C TYR A 388 57.29 24.44 -68.11
N ILE A 389 56.22 23.71 -68.45
CA ILE A 389 55.99 23.22 -69.81
C ILE A 389 55.89 24.40 -70.79
N ASP A 390 55.15 25.45 -70.44
CA ASP A 390 55.01 26.66 -71.28
C ASP A 390 56.35 27.38 -71.49
N LYS A 391 57.18 27.48 -70.44
CA LYS A 391 58.53 28.07 -70.54
C LYS A 391 59.46 27.26 -71.43
N LEU A 392 59.48 25.93 -71.29
CA LEU A 392 60.27 25.05 -72.15
C LEU A 392 59.82 25.14 -73.61
N ASP A 393 58.52 25.18 -73.86
CA ASP A 393 57.98 25.38 -75.21
C ASP A 393 58.37 26.75 -75.80
N THR A 394 58.33 27.81 -74.98
CA THR A 394 58.75 29.15 -75.38
C THR A 394 60.24 29.18 -75.75
N TYR A 395 61.09 28.53 -74.96
CA TYR A 395 62.53 28.40 -75.24
C TYR A 395 62.79 27.61 -76.52
N ARG A 396 62.12 26.46 -76.69
CA ARG A 396 62.17 25.65 -77.92
C ARG A 396 61.77 26.47 -79.15
N LYS A 397 60.66 27.22 -79.07
CA LYS A 397 60.19 28.12 -80.13
C LYS A 397 61.16 29.25 -80.42
N HIS A 398 61.86 29.77 -79.41
CA HIS A 398 62.89 30.79 -79.59
C HIS A 398 64.10 30.24 -80.36
N ILE A 399 64.62 29.07 -79.96
CA ILE A 399 65.69 28.36 -80.68
C ILE A 399 65.27 28.06 -82.12
N TYR A 400 64.06 27.53 -82.33
CA TYR A 400 63.55 27.23 -83.66
C TYR A 400 63.49 28.48 -84.55
N ARG A 401 63.02 29.62 -84.01
CA ARG A 401 62.99 30.91 -84.74
C ARG A 401 64.38 31.40 -85.14
N LEU A 402 65.36 31.33 -84.24
CA LEU A 402 66.75 31.73 -84.54
C LEU A 402 67.38 30.84 -85.62
N PHE A 403 67.10 29.53 -85.57
CA PHE A 403 67.55 28.58 -86.59
C PHE A 403 66.91 28.85 -87.96
N SER A 404 65.59 28.94 -88.03
CA SER A 404 64.85 29.17 -89.28
C SER A 404 65.16 30.52 -89.94
N ALA A 405 65.54 31.53 -89.16
CA ALA A 405 65.94 32.86 -89.66
C ALA A 405 67.40 32.93 -90.14
N GLY A 406 68.17 31.84 -90.09
CA GLY A 406 69.59 31.82 -90.50
C GLY A 406 70.55 32.58 -89.58
N LYS A 407 70.10 32.99 -88.38
CA LYS A 407 70.86 33.79 -87.39
C LYS A 407 71.87 32.93 -86.62
N ARG A 408 72.88 32.40 -87.33
CA ARG A 408 73.83 31.41 -86.79
C ARG A 408 74.67 31.93 -85.62
N ALA A 409 75.03 33.22 -85.62
CA ALA A 409 75.80 33.84 -84.53
C ALA A 409 74.99 33.95 -83.23
N GLU A 410 73.80 34.56 -83.29
CA GLU A 410 72.88 34.71 -82.14
C GLU A 410 72.44 33.35 -81.57
N LEU A 411 72.21 32.35 -82.44
CA LEU A 411 71.88 30.99 -81.99
C LEU A 411 73.03 30.36 -81.21
N MET A 412 74.27 30.49 -81.69
CA MET A 412 75.44 29.95 -81.01
C MET A 412 75.70 30.65 -79.67
N GLU A 413 75.46 31.97 -79.61
CA GLU A 413 75.53 32.75 -78.37
C GLU A 413 74.46 32.29 -77.37
N THR A 414 73.21 32.13 -77.82
CA THR A 414 72.10 31.66 -76.98
C THR A 414 72.35 30.26 -76.42
N LEU A 415 72.87 29.34 -77.24
CA LEU A 415 73.16 27.96 -76.83
C LEU A 415 74.37 27.85 -75.90
N LYS A 416 75.34 28.76 -76.00
CA LYS A 416 76.49 28.82 -75.09
C LYS A 416 76.19 29.55 -73.78
N SER A 417 75.17 30.43 -73.79
CA SER A 417 74.78 31.21 -72.62
C SER A 417 74.11 30.34 -71.56
N GLN A 418 74.52 30.52 -70.31
CA GLN A 418 73.87 29.90 -69.14
C GLN A 418 72.66 30.72 -68.67
N GLU A 419 72.41 31.90 -69.24
CA GLU A 419 71.45 32.89 -68.73
C GLU A 419 70.02 32.34 -68.59
N PHE A 420 69.57 31.50 -69.53
CA PHE A 420 68.25 30.86 -69.43
C PHE A 420 68.15 29.95 -68.20
N VAL A 421 69.20 29.15 -67.95
CA VAL A 421 69.25 28.23 -66.82
C VAL A 421 69.35 28.99 -65.50
N ASP A 422 70.14 30.06 -65.46
CA ASP A 422 70.29 30.89 -64.26
C ASP A 422 68.98 31.59 -63.89
N ARG A 423 68.24 32.11 -64.88
CA ARG A 423 66.92 32.72 -64.67
C ARG A 423 65.88 31.71 -64.20
N GLU A 424 65.88 30.51 -64.78
CA GLU A 424 64.97 29.45 -64.34
C GLU A 424 65.31 28.95 -62.93
N LEU A 425 66.60 28.89 -62.58
CA LEU A 425 67.02 28.53 -61.23
C LEU A 425 66.60 29.58 -60.20
N GLU A 426 66.70 30.88 -60.53
CA GLU A 426 66.22 31.95 -59.67
C GLU A 426 64.68 31.90 -59.49
N SER A 427 63.95 31.64 -60.58
CA SER A 427 62.50 31.44 -60.56
C SER A 427 62.11 30.21 -59.74
N PHE A 428 62.87 29.13 -59.83
CA PHE A 428 62.65 27.91 -59.06
C PHE A 428 62.82 28.16 -57.56
N TYR A 429 63.89 28.85 -57.16
CA TYR A 429 64.11 29.23 -55.77
C TYR A 429 63.04 30.20 -55.26
N ALA A 430 62.59 31.16 -56.07
CA ALA A 430 61.48 32.05 -55.71
C ALA A 430 60.22 31.25 -55.35
N ASN A 431 59.86 30.33 -56.24
CA ASN A 431 58.66 29.53 -56.08
C ASN A 431 58.77 28.57 -54.90
N PHE A 432 59.95 27.98 -54.68
CA PHE A 432 60.20 27.16 -53.50
C PHE A 432 60.04 27.97 -52.21
N ASP A 433 60.70 29.13 -52.12
CA ASP A 433 60.65 29.98 -50.93
C ASP A 433 59.21 30.40 -50.61
N GLU A 434 58.45 30.85 -51.61
CA GLU A 434 57.06 31.26 -51.45
C GLU A 434 56.14 30.09 -51.06
N THR A 435 56.31 28.93 -51.71
CA THR A 435 55.50 27.73 -51.40
C THR A 435 55.81 27.22 -50.00
N PHE A 436 57.09 27.16 -49.63
CA PHE A 436 57.52 26.68 -48.33
C PHE A 436 57.06 27.63 -47.21
N LEU A 437 57.24 28.94 -47.37
CA LEU A 437 56.75 29.92 -46.38
C LEU A 437 55.22 30.03 -46.37
N GLY A 438 54.52 29.63 -47.44
CA GLY A 438 53.08 29.47 -47.41
C GLY A 438 52.62 28.29 -46.54
N LEU A 439 53.40 27.21 -46.50
CA LEU A 439 53.13 26.03 -45.69
C LEU A 439 53.61 26.17 -44.24
N PHE A 440 54.70 26.91 -44.04
CA PHE A 440 55.32 27.17 -42.73
C PHE A 440 55.57 28.69 -42.58
N PRO A 441 54.52 29.49 -42.33
CA PRO A 441 54.62 30.96 -42.28
C PRO A 441 55.63 31.47 -41.26
N ASP A 442 55.70 30.79 -40.12
CA ASP A 442 56.51 31.21 -38.97
C ASP A 442 57.92 30.57 -38.99
N PHE A 443 58.26 29.78 -40.02
CA PHE A 443 59.50 28.99 -40.07
C PHE A 443 60.75 29.81 -39.81
N VAL A 444 60.86 31.02 -40.35
CA VAL A 444 62.08 31.84 -40.18
C VAL A 444 62.21 32.31 -38.72
N GLU A 445 61.09 32.60 -38.06
CA GLU A 445 61.07 32.99 -36.65
C GLU A 445 61.39 31.79 -35.76
N ASP A 446 60.69 30.68 -35.97
CA ASP A 446 60.89 29.43 -35.26
C ASP A 446 62.30 28.86 -35.44
N PHE A 447 62.87 28.98 -36.65
CA PHE A 447 64.23 28.56 -36.94
C PHE A 447 65.27 29.46 -36.23
N ASN A 448 65.06 30.77 -36.23
CA ASN A 448 65.96 31.69 -35.54
C ASN A 448 65.89 31.57 -34.01
N ALA A 449 64.77 31.11 -33.46
CA ALA A 449 64.65 30.77 -32.03
C ALA A 449 65.55 29.58 -31.62
N LEU A 450 66.00 28.75 -32.58
CA LEU A 450 66.96 27.67 -32.34
C LEU A 450 68.43 28.13 -32.41
N LEU A 451 68.69 29.37 -32.85
CA LEU A 451 70.03 29.95 -32.98
C LEU A 451 70.37 30.84 -31.79
N LYS A 452 71.67 31.06 -31.55
CA LYS A 452 72.13 32.05 -30.56
C LYS A 452 71.68 33.47 -31.00
N PRO A 453 71.34 34.37 -30.07
CA PRO A 453 70.80 35.70 -30.40
C PRO A 453 71.69 36.54 -31.33
N ASP A 454 73.01 36.37 -31.26
CA ASP A 454 74.03 37.07 -32.05
C ASP A 454 74.30 36.42 -33.43
N GLU A 455 73.71 35.26 -33.71
CA GLU A 455 73.98 34.43 -34.89
C GLU A 455 72.73 34.16 -35.75
N GLN A 456 71.63 34.89 -35.51
CA GLN A 456 70.38 34.77 -36.26
C GLN A 456 70.56 35.10 -37.75
N ILE A 457 69.88 34.33 -38.61
CA ILE A 457 69.91 34.47 -40.07
C ILE A 457 68.68 35.27 -40.50
N ILE A 458 68.89 36.55 -40.79
CA ILE A 458 67.84 37.45 -41.29
C ILE A 458 67.87 37.46 -42.82
N PRO A 459 66.77 37.07 -43.49
CA PRO A 459 66.70 37.16 -44.94
C PRO A 459 66.83 38.58 -45.47
N LYS A 460 67.51 38.75 -46.61
CA LYS A 460 67.72 40.07 -47.24
C LYS A 460 66.45 40.69 -47.84
N GLN A 461 65.44 39.87 -48.14
CA GLN A 461 64.16 40.28 -48.69
C GLN A 461 63.05 39.48 -48.00
N SER A 462 61.91 40.14 -47.76
CA SER A 462 60.70 39.45 -47.27
C SER A 462 60.27 38.38 -48.28
N ARG A 463 59.91 37.19 -47.78
CA ARG A 463 59.52 36.00 -48.57
C ARG A 463 60.60 35.39 -49.47
N ARG A 464 61.89 35.62 -49.20
CA ARG A 464 62.99 34.91 -49.84
C ARG A 464 63.87 34.25 -48.80
N LEU A 465 64.23 32.99 -49.01
CA LEU A 465 65.14 32.27 -48.13
C LEU A 465 66.58 32.42 -48.61
N SER A 466 67.51 32.50 -47.67
CA SER A 466 68.93 32.35 -47.97
C SER A 466 69.26 30.89 -48.31
N THR A 467 70.42 30.63 -48.91
CA THR A 467 70.87 29.25 -49.17
C THR A 467 70.94 28.43 -47.88
N ASP A 468 71.37 29.02 -46.77
CA ASP A 468 71.33 28.40 -45.44
C ASP A 468 69.89 27.97 -45.08
N LEU A 469 68.93 28.89 -45.16
CA LEU A 469 67.53 28.62 -44.80
C LEU A 469 66.86 27.61 -45.74
N ARG A 470 67.20 27.59 -47.04
CA ARG A 470 66.67 26.59 -47.98
C ARG A 470 67.12 25.17 -47.66
N ILE A 471 68.37 24.99 -47.22
CA ILE A 471 68.88 23.67 -46.77
C ILE A 471 68.02 23.16 -45.61
N PHE A 472 67.75 24.01 -44.63
CA PHE A 472 66.97 23.62 -43.45
C PHE A 472 65.46 23.54 -43.72
N ALA A 473 64.94 24.32 -44.66
CA ALA A 473 63.59 24.16 -45.19
C ALA A 473 63.40 22.77 -45.84
N LEU A 474 64.37 22.30 -46.61
CA LEU A 474 64.35 20.94 -47.18
C LEU A 474 64.41 19.86 -46.10
N ILE A 475 65.22 20.06 -45.06
CA ILE A 475 65.28 19.16 -43.90
C ILE A 475 63.91 19.14 -43.18
N ARG A 476 63.26 20.30 -43.01
CA ARG A 476 61.92 20.42 -42.45
C ARG A 476 60.87 19.67 -43.26
N LEU A 477 61.00 19.67 -44.59
CA LEU A 477 60.18 18.87 -45.51
C LEU A 477 60.51 17.36 -45.48
N GLY A 478 61.47 16.93 -44.66
CA GLY A 478 61.86 15.52 -44.50
C GLY A 478 62.94 15.05 -45.47
N VAL A 479 63.58 15.96 -46.21
CA VAL A 479 64.71 15.63 -47.08
C VAL A 479 65.96 15.43 -46.23
N LYS A 480 66.31 14.17 -45.97
CA LYS A 480 67.48 13.81 -45.14
C LYS A 480 68.76 13.62 -45.95
N GLU A 481 68.63 13.26 -47.22
CA GLU A 481 69.74 12.92 -48.10
C GLU A 481 70.45 14.18 -48.63
N ASN A 482 71.75 14.28 -48.34
CA ASN A 482 72.57 15.40 -48.83
C ASN A 482 72.63 15.42 -50.36
N GLU A 483 72.57 14.27 -51.02
CA GLU A 483 72.48 14.12 -52.47
C GLU A 483 71.32 14.92 -53.05
N LEU A 484 70.13 14.82 -52.44
CA LEU A 484 68.93 15.49 -52.91
C LEU A 484 69.00 17.00 -52.70
N ILE A 485 69.51 17.44 -51.54
CA ILE A 485 69.73 18.86 -51.23
C ILE A 485 70.75 19.48 -52.20
N CYS A 486 71.82 18.76 -52.53
CA CYS A 486 72.82 19.20 -53.51
C CYS A 486 72.22 19.36 -54.91
N SER A 487 71.42 18.38 -55.34
CA SER A 487 70.71 18.42 -56.61
C SER A 487 69.77 19.62 -56.68
N PHE A 488 69.00 19.85 -55.60
CA PHE A 488 68.06 20.96 -55.47
C PHE A 488 68.75 22.33 -55.54
N LEU A 489 69.84 22.50 -54.79
CA LEU A 489 70.55 23.77 -54.68
C LEU A 489 71.65 23.96 -55.75
N ARG A 490 71.80 23.01 -56.67
CA ARG A 490 72.83 22.99 -57.72
C ARG A 490 74.24 23.29 -57.17
N CYS A 491 74.56 22.77 -55.99
CA CYS A 491 75.84 22.97 -55.32
C CYS A 491 76.51 21.64 -54.94
N SER A 492 77.80 21.68 -54.58
CA SER A 492 78.55 20.46 -54.26
C SER A 492 78.16 19.89 -52.90
N LYS A 493 78.35 18.57 -52.70
CA LYS A 493 78.19 17.92 -51.39
C LYS A 493 79.00 18.61 -50.30
N ALA A 494 80.25 18.96 -50.61
CA ALA A 494 81.12 19.68 -49.68
C ALA A 494 80.52 21.04 -49.26
N THR A 495 79.86 21.74 -50.19
CA THR A 495 79.18 23.01 -49.93
C THR A 495 78.00 22.84 -48.97
N VAL A 496 77.11 21.86 -49.20
CA VAL A 496 75.98 21.59 -48.30
C VAL A 496 76.46 21.17 -46.91
N TYR A 497 77.48 20.30 -46.82
CA TYR A 497 78.09 19.92 -45.54
C TYR A 497 78.66 21.13 -44.79
N ALA A 498 79.37 22.02 -45.49
CA ALA A 498 79.93 23.22 -44.88
C ALA A 498 78.82 24.15 -44.35
N TYR A 499 77.76 24.39 -45.13
CA TYR A 499 76.62 25.19 -44.69
C TYR A 499 75.92 24.57 -43.47
N ARG A 500 75.60 23.27 -43.50
CA ARG A 500 74.95 22.56 -42.39
C ARG A 500 75.79 22.60 -41.11
N SER A 501 77.08 22.26 -41.23
CA SER A 501 78.01 22.24 -40.09
C SER A 501 78.14 23.63 -39.46
N ARG A 502 78.29 24.66 -40.30
CA ARG A 502 78.41 26.05 -39.87
C ARG A 502 77.18 26.53 -39.10
N VAL A 503 75.98 26.28 -39.62
CA VAL A 503 74.74 26.72 -38.95
C VAL A 503 74.45 25.89 -37.70
N ARG A 504 74.76 24.58 -37.71
CA ARG A 504 74.65 23.72 -36.53
C ARG A 504 75.50 24.22 -35.37
N LEU A 505 76.72 24.71 -35.61
CA LEU A 505 77.60 25.29 -34.58
C LEU A 505 77.08 26.62 -34.00
N LYS A 506 76.23 27.34 -34.75
CA LYS A 506 75.55 28.58 -34.33
C LYS A 506 74.27 28.32 -33.52
N SER A 507 73.80 27.08 -33.48
CA SER A 507 72.59 26.70 -32.75
C SER A 507 72.79 26.65 -31.23
N LEU A 508 71.67 26.70 -30.50
CA LEU A 508 71.64 26.51 -29.04
C LEU A 508 71.93 25.04 -28.65
N CYS A 509 71.57 24.07 -29.50
CA CYS A 509 71.78 22.65 -29.25
C CYS A 509 72.29 21.92 -30.51
N PRO A 510 73.61 21.95 -30.78
CA PRO A 510 74.19 21.38 -31.99
C PRO A 510 73.82 19.91 -32.20
N ASP A 511 73.80 19.08 -31.16
CA ASP A 511 73.61 17.63 -31.31
C ASP A 511 72.20 17.19 -31.71
N LYS A 512 71.19 18.03 -31.47
CA LYS A 512 69.78 17.76 -31.81
C LYS A 512 69.22 18.72 -32.85
N PHE A 513 70.06 19.57 -33.44
CA PHE A 513 69.61 20.68 -34.26
C PHE A 513 68.74 20.22 -35.45
N ASP A 514 69.18 19.23 -36.22
CA ASP A 514 68.42 18.75 -37.38
C ASP A 514 67.08 18.10 -36.97
N GLU A 515 67.01 17.46 -35.80
CA GLU A 515 65.76 16.92 -35.25
C GLU A 515 64.79 18.02 -34.80
N GLN A 516 65.33 19.10 -34.24
CA GLN A 516 64.54 20.28 -33.85
C GLN A 516 64.00 20.99 -35.08
N VAL A 517 64.83 21.18 -36.12
CA VAL A 517 64.43 21.77 -37.40
C VAL A 517 63.33 20.96 -38.09
N MET A 518 63.38 19.62 -38.02
CA MET A 518 62.31 18.76 -38.57
C MET A 518 60.95 18.93 -37.88
N ARG A 519 60.92 19.48 -36.66
CA ARG A 519 59.71 19.65 -35.85
C ARG A 519 59.13 21.07 -35.87
N LEU A 520 59.79 22.00 -36.58
CA LEU A 520 59.33 23.39 -36.76
C LEU A 520 58.10 23.50 -37.65
#